data_AF-A0AAU6Q623-F1
#
_entry.id   AF-A0AAU6Q623-F1
#
_cell.length_a   1.000
_cell.length_b   1.000
_cell.length_c   1.000
_cell.angle_alpha   90.00
_cell.angle_beta   90.00
_cell.angle_gamma   90.00
#
_symmetry.space_group_name_H-M   'P 1'
#
loop_
_entity.id
_entity.type
_entity.pdbx_description
1 polymer ?
#
loop_
_entity_poly.entity_id
_entity_poly.type
_entity_poly.pdbx_seq_one_letter_code
_entity_poly.pdbx_strand_id
1 'polypeptide(L)'
;MSSVSGTSGGLCAVYVGRFQPPHAAHVGSVLTALGAASRVLVLLGSANLARSVKNPLTPAERETLFRAALAEAGADLSRVTFRPLPDRFDADLWAADVRQVAAEVYGPEARLALVGFEKDASSSYLRWFPDWERLPVPQTAGLNATDIRTALFEGRPLPAGLPQTVALALARFARTPTCARLTREWAALQAAHAALPPGTVLHEERWLYVTGGQVWLRHRLGPIGQGLWELPGQVLKPGQVAAPGDANFDHPARALVAPTVAQVILGPPPADLVGDAVPVSLETALEHPRLFHEDAGVILARLTGHDG
;
A
#
# COMPACT_ATOMS: atom_id res chain seq x y z
N MET A 1 20.77 17.89 46.42
CA MET A 1 20.14 18.41 45.20
C MET A 1 19.67 17.21 44.40
N SER A 2 18.36 17.03 44.36
CA SER A 2 17.69 15.82 43.92
C SER A 2 17.93 15.52 42.46
N SER A 3 18.20 14.25 42.19
CA SER A 3 18.28 13.60 40.89
C SER A 3 17.06 13.89 40.03
N VAL A 4 17.28 14.39 38.82
CA VAL A 4 16.28 14.33 37.75
C VAL A 4 16.16 12.87 37.34
N SER A 5 15.13 12.20 37.86
CA SER A 5 14.67 10.90 37.39
C SER A 5 14.13 11.08 35.96
N GLY A 6 14.97 10.82 34.96
CA GLY A 6 14.48 10.61 33.61
C GLY A 6 13.58 9.38 33.62
N THR A 7 12.27 9.57 33.47
CA THR A 7 11.36 8.47 33.17
C THR A 7 11.76 7.90 31.82
N SER A 8 12.59 6.85 31.81
CA SER A 8 12.80 6.04 30.61
C SER A 8 11.45 5.42 30.26
N GLY A 9 10.73 6.02 29.32
CA GLY A 9 9.49 5.46 28.81
C GLY A 9 9.72 4.02 28.35
N GLY A 10 8.85 3.10 28.74
CA GLY A 10 8.95 1.71 28.33
C GLY A 10 8.98 1.55 26.81
N LEU A 11 9.53 0.43 26.32
CA LEU A 11 9.64 0.13 24.88
C LEU A 11 8.29 0.37 24.17
N CYS A 12 8.31 1.02 23.01
CA CYS A 12 7.17 1.15 22.11
C CYS A 12 7.43 0.36 20.83
N ALA A 13 6.41 -0.32 20.31
CA ALA A 13 6.55 -1.15 19.13
C ALA A 13 5.84 -0.51 17.92
N VAL A 14 6.49 -0.56 16.76
CA VAL A 14 5.92 -0.18 15.48
C VAL A 14 5.74 -1.43 14.63
N TYR A 15 4.55 -1.63 14.07
CA TYR A 15 4.23 -2.76 13.21
C TYR A 15 3.67 -2.26 11.88
N VAL A 16 4.39 -2.51 10.79
CA VAL A 16 4.02 -1.99 9.47
C VAL A 16 3.56 -3.12 8.57
N GLY A 17 2.43 -2.91 7.90
CA GLY A 17 1.90 -3.88 6.96
C GLY A 17 0.73 -3.36 6.16
N ARG A 18 0.41 -4.08 5.07
CA ARG A 18 -0.78 -3.79 4.26
C ARG A 18 -2.04 -4.33 4.90
N PHE A 19 -1.99 -5.47 5.58
CA PHE A 19 -3.15 -6.08 6.25
C PHE A 19 -4.37 -6.21 5.31
N GLN A 20 -4.16 -6.83 4.14
CA GLN A 20 -5.15 -6.97 3.06
C GLN A 20 -5.58 -8.44 2.86
N PRO A 21 -6.39 -9.02 3.76
CA PRO A 21 -6.95 -8.47 5.00
C PRO A 21 -6.08 -8.75 6.26
N PRO A 22 -6.40 -8.19 7.44
CA PRO A 22 -5.84 -8.69 8.70
C PRO A 22 -6.24 -10.16 8.92
N HIS A 23 -5.38 -10.96 9.54
CA HIS A 23 -5.58 -12.40 9.75
C HIS A 23 -4.87 -12.85 11.03
N ALA A 24 -5.05 -14.10 11.47
CA ALA A 24 -4.58 -14.54 12.80
C ALA A 24 -3.09 -14.30 13.04
N ALA A 25 -2.22 -14.47 12.02
CA ALA A 25 -0.79 -14.19 12.20
C ALA A 25 -0.49 -12.70 12.48
N HIS A 26 -1.25 -11.77 11.87
CA HIS A 26 -1.12 -10.34 12.15
C HIS A 26 -1.59 -10.02 13.57
N VAL A 27 -2.69 -10.64 14.02
CA VAL A 27 -3.21 -10.52 15.40
C VAL A 27 -2.17 -11.04 16.39
N GLY A 28 -1.62 -12.24 16.14
CA GLY A 28 -0.56 -12.83 16.95
C GLY A 28 0.67 -11.93 17.05
N SER A 29 1.09 -11.29 15.95
CA SER A 29 2.22 -10.35 15.95
C SER A 29 1.99 -9.16 16.89
N VAL A 30 0.77 -8.59 16.88
CA VAL A 30 0.41 -7.48 17.79
C VAL A 30 0.33 -7.96 19.25
N LEU A 31 -0.25 -9.14 19.51
CA LEU A 31 -0.31 -9.71 20.85
C LEU A 31 1.09 -9.99 21.43
N THR A 32 1.99 -10.56 20.63
CA THR A 32 3.39 -10.74 21.02
C THR A 32 4.07 -9.40 21.32
N ALA A 33 3.87 -8.40 20.46
CA ALA A 33 4.41 -7.06 20.69
C ALA A 33 3.87 -6.41 21.97
N LEU A 34 2.58 -6.58 22.29
CA LEU A 34 1.98 -6.10 23.55
C LEU A 34 2.55 -6.80 24.80
N GLY A 35 3.17 -7.97 24.66
CA GLY A 35 3.90 -8.65 25.73
C GLY A 35 5.27 -8.03 26.03
N ALA A 36 5.90 -7.39 25.03
CA ALA A 36 7.25 -6.82 25.14
C ALA A 36 7.28 -5.28 25.18
N ALA A 37 6.24 -4.61 24.67
CA ALA A 37 6.18 -3.15 24.54
C ALA A 37 4.94 -2.58 25.24
N SER A 38 5.08 -1.37 25.79
CA SER A 38 4.01 -0.66 26.50
C SER A 38 2.84 -0.31 25.58
N ARG A 39 3.11 0.08 24.34
CA ARG A 39 2.14 0.44 23.30
C ARG A 39 2.60 -0.09 21.94
N VAL A 40 1.64 -0.34 21.05
CA VAL A 40 1.89 -0.77 19.66
C VAL A 40 1.25 0.22 18.69
N LEU A 41 2.03 0.67 17.71
CA LEU A 41 1.60 1.51 16.59
C LEU A 41 1.53 0.62 15.36
N VAL A 42 0.33 0.42 14.84
CA VAL A 42 0.09 -0.34 13.61
C VAL A 42 -0.04 0.65 12.45
N LEU A 43 0.93 0.62 11.54
CA LEU A 43 0.95 1.45 10.34
C LEU A 43 0.32 0.70 9.16
N LEU A 44 -0.80 1.22 8.67
CA LEU A 44 -1.59 0.66 7.59
C LEU A 44 -1.03 1.13 6.24
N GLY A 45 -0.03 0.43 5.72
CA GLY A 45 0.66 0.74 4.46
C GLY A 45 -0.24 0.80 3.23
N SER A 46 0.27 1.34 2.12
CA SER A 46 -0.50 1.59 0.89
C SER A 46 -1.77 2.42 1.10
N ALA A 47 -1.76 3.39 2.01
CA ALA A 47 -2.98 4.09 2.42
C ALA A 47 -3.58 5.05 1.38
N ASN A 48 -2.72 5.55 0.49
CA ASN A 48 -3.05 6.44 -0.61
C ASN A 48 -3.43 5.69 -1.90
N LEU A 49 -3.23 4.37 -1.97
CA LEU A 49 -3.49 3.61 -3.20
C LEU A 49 -4.97 3.29 -3.38
N ALA A 50 -5.41 3.32 -4.64
CA ALA A 50 -6.74 2.90 -5.03
C ALA A 50 -7.01 1.42 -4.70
N ARG A 51 -8.30 1.05 -4.65
CA ARG A 51 -8.69 -0.34 -4.49
C ARG A 51 -8.28 -1.15 -5.71
N SER A 52 -7.49 -2.19 -5.47
CA SER A 52 -7.07 -3.17 -6.47
C SER A 52 -7.14 -4.60 -5.92
N VAL A 53 -6.89 -5.60 -6.76
CA VAL A 53 -6.77 -6.99 -6.27
C VAL A 53 -5.66 -7.19 -5.23
N LYS A 54 -4.66 -6.30 -5.21
CA LYS A 54 -3.58 -6.29 -4.22
C LYS A 54 -3.98 -5.50 -2.96
N ASN A 55 -4.85 -4.50 -3.10
CA ASN A 55 -5.36 -3.63 -2.01
C ASN A 55 -6.90 -3.55 -2.03
N PRO A 56 -7.63 -4.64 -1.74
CA PRO A 56 -9.09 -4.63 -1.84
C PRO A 56 -9.77 -3.67 -0.84
N LEU A 57 -9.20 -3.52 0.36
CA LEU A 57 -9.79 -2.78 1.47
C LEU A 57 -9.12 -1.41 1.67
N THR A 58 -9.89 -0.40 2.08
CA THR A 58 -9.35 0.92 2.43
C THR A 58 -8.60 0.88 3.77
N PRO A 59 -7.80 1.89 4.12
CA PRO A 59 -7.19 1.99 5.46
C PRO A 59 -8.23 1.94 6.58
N ALA A 60 -9.34 2.67 6.43
CA ALA A 60 -10.41 2.69 7.43
C ALA A 60 -11.05 1.31 7.61
N GLU A 61 -11.35 0.60 6.52
CA GLU A 61 -11.89 -0.76 6.60
C GLU A 61 -10.90 -1.71 7.28
N ARG A 62 -9.61 -1.63 6.92
CA ARG A 62 -8.57 -2.45 7.55
C ARG A 62 -8.45 -2.17 9.04
N GLU A 63 -8.47 -0.90 9.46
CA GLU A 63 -8.47 -0.53 10.87
C GLU A 63 -9.67 -1.14 11.60
N THR A 64 -10.88 -0.97 11.07
CA THR A 64 -12.09 -1.54 11.68
C THR A 64 -11.98 -3.05 11.85
N LEU A 65 -11.55 -3.77 10.80
CA LEU A 65 -11.42 -5.22 10.86
C LEU A 65 -10.30 -5.66 11.80
N PHE A 66 -9.18 -4.95 11.83
CA PHE A 66 -8.05 -5.33 12.67
C PHE A 66 -8.33 -5.05 14.14
N ARG A 67 -9.01 -3.94 14.47
CA ARG A 67 -9.51 -3.68 15.84
C ARG A 67 -10.49 -4.76 16.30
N ALA A 68 -11.44 -5.14 15.45
CA ALA A 68 -12.40 -6.20 15.77
C ALA A 68 -11.70 -7.54 16.01
N ALA A 69 -10.73 -7.91 15.16
CA ALA A 69 -9.95 -9.12 15.31
C ALA A 69 -9.08 -9.14 16.59
N LEU A 70 -8.51 -7.99 16.96
CA LEU A 70 -7.74 -7.84 18.20
C LEU A 70 -8.65 -7.94 19.44
N ALA A 71 -9.83 -7.32 19.40
CA ALA A 71 -10.82 -7.43 20.47
C ALA A 71 -11.33 -8.87 20.64
N GLU A 72 -11.60 -9.56 19.53
CA GLU A 72 -11.97 -10.99 19.51
C GLU A 72 -10.89 -11.86 20.19
N ALA A 73 -9.62 -11.49 20.06
CA ALA A 73 -8.49 -12.16 20.69
C ALA A 73 -8.15 -11.65 22.11
N GLY A 74 -8.95 -10.75 22.69
CA GLY A 74 -8.77 -10.24 24.05
C GLY A 74 -7.64 -9.21 24.21
N ALA A 75 -7.20 -8.56 23.12
CA ALA A 75 -6.18 -7.51 23.21
C ALA A 75 -6.72 -6.25 23.89
N ASP A 76 -5.86 -5.60 24.69
CA ASP A 76 -6.13 -4.26 25.22
C ASP A 76 -5.96 -3.20 24.11
N LEU A 77 -7.07 -2.79 23.51
CA LEU A 77 -7.08 -1.81 22.43
C LEU A 77 -6.63 -0.41 22.87
N SER A 78 -6.62 -0.08 24.16
CA SER A 78 -6.12 1.21 24.65
C SER A 78 -4.61 1.36 24.41
N ARG A 79 -3.91 0.22 24.27
CA ARG A 79 -2.48 0.15 23.98
C ARG A 79 -2.15 0.06 22.49
N VAL A 80 -3.16 0.02 21.61
CA VAL A 80 -2.98 -0.13 20.16
C VAL A 80 -3.45 1.12 19.42
N THR A 81 -2.51 1.80 18.75
CA THR A 81 -2.77 2.96 17.90
C THR A 81 -2.64 2.56 16.44
N PHE A 82 -3.58 3.00 15.59
CA PHE A 82 -3.51 2.78 14.15
C PHE A 82 -3.27 4.12 13.45
N ARG A 83 -2.45 4.11 12.39
CA ARG A 83 -2.25 5.24 11.49
C ARG A 83 -2.17 4.77 10.04
N PRO A 84 -2.74 5.52 9.07
CA PRO A 84 -2.48 5.28 7.66
C PRO A 84 -1.01 5.59 7.34
N LEU A 85 -0.42 4.85 6.42
CA LEU A 85 0.91 5.12 5.88
C LEU A 85 0.84 5.10 4.35
N PRO A 86 1.01 6.25 3.67
CA PRO A 86 1.08 6.32 2.22
C PRO A 86 2.28 5.55 1.65
N ASP A 87 2.14 5.03 0.43
CA ASP A 87 3.28 4.53 -0.34
C ASP A 87 3.99 5.70 -1.04
N ARG A 88 5.32 5.69 -0.99
CA ARG A 88 6.21 6.64 -1.67
C ARG A 88 6.87 6.06 -2.90
N PHE A 89 6.88 4.73 -3.03
CA PHE A 89 7.69 4.01 -4.05
C PHE A 89 9.16 4.47 -4.08
N ASP A 90 9.64 4.94 -2.93
CA ASP A 90 10.99 5.39 -2.65
C ASP A 90 11.30 4.96 -1.22
N ALA A 91 12.38 4.22 -1.03
CA ALA A 91 12.69 3.57 0.24
C ALA A 91 13.01 4.59 1.34
N ASP A 92 13.77 5.62 1.01
CA ASP A 92 14.26 6.60 1.97
C ASP A 92 13.12 7.53 2.42
N LEU A 93 12.32 8.02 1.48
CA LEU A 93 11.14 8.84 1.79
C LEU A 93 10.13 8.04 2.62
N TRP A 94 9.87 6.79 2.26
CA TRP A 94 8.94 5.95 3.03
C TRP A 94 9.45 5.65 4.44
N ALA A 95 10.76 5.40 4.58
CA ALA A 95 11.36 5.18 5.89
C ALA A 95 11.36 6.45 6.75
N ALA A 96 11.47 7.63 6.14
CA ALA A 96 11.30 8.91 6.82
C ALA A 96 9.86 9.07 7.34
N ASP A 97 8.84 8.78 6.52
CA ASP A 97 7.42 8.84 6.93
C ASP A 97 7.14 7.92 8.13
N VAL A 98 7.66 6.69 8.12
CA VAL A 98 7.50 5.75 9.25
C VAL A 98 8.10 6.33 10.54
N ARG A 99 9.29 6.94 10.47
CA ARG A 99 9.94 7.58 11.63
C ARG A 99 9.14 8.77 12.12
N GLN A 100 8.67 9.62 11.21
CA GLN A 100 7.87 10.78 11.53
C GLN A 100 6.58 10.39 12.25
N VAL A 101 5.80 9.45 11.70
CA VAL A 101 4.55 9.00 12.34
C VAL A 101 4.82 8.36 13.71
N ALA A 102 5.92 7.62 13.86
CA ALA A 102 6.30 7.08 15.17
C ALA A 102 6.65 8.18 16.18
N ALA A 103 7.41 9.20 15.77
CA ALA A 103 7.76 10.35 16.59
C ALA A 103 6.54 11.19 16.98
N GLU A 104 5.57 11.36 16.09
CA GLU A 104 4.30 12.04 16.40
C GLU A 104 3.47 11.30 17.47
N VAL A 105 3.52 9.96 17.47
CA VAL A 105 2.72 9.13 18.39
C VAL A 105 3.41 8.92 19.75
N TYR A 106 4.73 8.79 19.76
CA TYR A 106 5.51 8.41 20.94
C TYR A 106 6.47 9.47 21.45
N GLY A 107 6.72 10.52 20.66
CA GLY A 107 7.78 11.49 20.89
C GLY A 107 9.09 11.09 20.19
N PRO A 108 9.96 12.06 19.84
CA PRO A 108 11.19 11.81 19.09
C PRO A 108 12.23 10.98 19.86
N GLU A 109 12.22 11.03 21.19
CA GLU A 109 13.16 10.32 22.07
C GLU A 109 12.65 8.95 22.53
N ALA A 110 11.56 8.44 21.94
CA ALA A 110 11.00 7.17 22.34
C ALA A 110 11.94 6.01 22.00
N ARG A 111 12.04 5.03 22.92
CA ARG A 111 12.72 3.76 22.62
C ARG A 111 11.80 2.91 21.76
N LEU A 112 12.17 2.73 20.48
CA LEU A 112 11.35 2.05 19.49
C LEU A 112 11.88 0.66 19.14
N ALA A 113 10.94 -0.24 18.86
CA ALA A 113 11.22 -1.51 18.24
C ALA A 113 10.33 -1.75 17.03
N LEU A 114 10.87 -2.40 16.01
CA LEU A 114 10.16 -2.78 14.81
C LEU A 114 9.70 -4.25 14.93
N VAL A 115 8.38 -4.44 14.88
CA VAL A 115 7.74 -5.75 14.83
C VAL A 115 7.85 -6.29 13.42
N GLY A 116 8.42 -7.48 13.26
CA GLY A 116 8.50 -8.08 11.95
C GLY A 116 9.30 -9.37 11.93
N PHE A 117 9.14 -10.10 10.83
CA PHE A 117 9.91 -11.27 10.47
C PHE A 117 10.27 -11.13 9.00
N GLU A 118 11.54 -11.32 8.64
CA GLU A 118 11.94 -11.34 7.23
C GLU A 118 11.36 -12.60 6.57
N LYS A 119 10.22 -12.48 5.89
CA LYS A 119 9.52 -13.60 5.24
C LYS A 119 9.84 -13.70 3.74
N ASP A 120 10.01 -12.55 3.06
CA ASP A 120 10.22 -12.41 1.62
C ASP A 120 10.79 -11.02 1.27
N ALA A 121 10.94 -10.72 -0.04
CA ALA A 121 11.45 -9.43 -0.54
C ALA A 121 10.63 -8.20 -0.07
N SER A 122 9.36 -8.38 0.29
CA SER A 122 8.51 -7.30 0.82
C SER A 122 8.78 -6.96 2.29
N SER A 123 9.60 -7.75 2.97
CA SER A 123 10.07 -7.50 4.33
C SER A 123 11.45 -6.84 4.38
N SER A 124 12.04 -6.51 3.22
CA SER A 124 13.36 -5.84 3.13
C SER A 124 13.40 -4.49 3.84
N TYR A 125 12.25 -3.79 3.91
CA TYR A 125 12.10 -2.51 4.61
C TYR A 125 12.51 -2.57 6.07
N LEU A 126 12.50 -3.76 6.68
CA LEU A 126 12.92 -3.96 8.04
C LEU A 126 14.34 -3.37 8.20
N ARG A 127 15.24 -3.63 7.26
CA ARG A 127 16.64 -3.14 7.28
C ARG A 127 16.74 -1.60 7.21
N TRP A 128 15.62 -0.95 6.86
CA TRP A 128 15.25 0.47 6.96
C TRP A 128 15.69 1.19 8.24
N PHE A 129 15.64 0.45 9.35
CA PHE A 129 15.61 1.01 10.71
C PHE A 129 16.69 0.36 11.57
N PRO A 130 17.99 0.63 11.30
CA PRO A 130 19.08 0.02 12.07
C PRO A 130 19.07 0.43 13.54
N ASP A 131 18.54 1.61 13.86
CA ASP A 131 18.49 2.16 15.22
C ASP A 131 17.31 1.62 16.06
N TRP A 132 16.42 0.82 15.46
CA TRP A 132 15.25 0.26 16.15
C TRP A 132 15.51 -1.20 16.52
N GLU A 133 15.17 -1.56 17.76
CA GLU A 133 15.25 -2.94 18.23
C GLU A 133 14.33 -3.84 17.38
N ARG A 134 14.71 -5.11 17.17
CA ARG A 134 13.85 -6.06 16.47
C ARG A 134 13.07 -6.89 17.46
N LEU A 135 11.74 -6.81 17.36
CA LEU A 135 10.85 -7.70 18.09
C LEU A 135 10.50 -8.88 17.19
N PRO A 136 11.12 -10.06 17.39
CA PRO A 136 10.77 -11.25 16.64
C PRO A 136 9.35 -11.68 17.01
N VAL A 137 8.57 -12.03 16.00
CA VAL A 137 7.22 -12.58 16.18
C VAL A 137 7.17 -14.00 15.63
N PRO A 138 6.46 -14.93 16.29
CA PRO A 138 6.37 -16.31 15.85
C PRO A 138 5.68 -16.40 14.48
N GLN A 139 6.22 -17.25 13.61
CA GLN A 139 5.62 -17.51 12.31
C GLN A 139 4.37 -18.39 12.48
N THR A 140 3.23 -17.93 11.98
CA THR A 140 2.06 -18.79 11.78
C THR A 140 2.16 -19.43 10.40
N ALA A 141 2.43 -20.73 10.34
CA ALA A 141 2.53 -21.47 9.08
C ALA A 141 1.18 -21.51 8.34
N GLY A 142 1.22 -21.51 7.01
CA GLY A 142 0.05 -21.77 6.15
C GLY A 142 -0.95 -20.62 5.97
N LEU A 143 -0.77 -19.47 6.62
CA LEU A 143 -1.64 -18.31 6.46
C LEU A 143 -0.89 -17.18 5.75
N ASN A 144 -1.30 -16.87 4.52
CA ASN A 144 -0.80 -15.69 3.80
C ASN A 144 -1.97 -14.90 3.20
N ALA A 145 -1.78 -13.59 3.07
CA ALA A 145 -2.82 -12.70 2.56
C ALA A 145 -3.14 -12.94 1.07
N THR A 146 -2.18 -13.46 0.29
CA THR A 146 -2.38 -13.75 -1.13
C THR A 146 -3.41 -14.86 -1.31
N ASP A 147 -3.30 -15.98 -0.60
CA ASP A 147 -4.23 -17.11 -0.67
C ASP A 147 -5.66 -16.70 -0.25
N ILE A 148 -5.78 -15.82 0.75
CA ILE A 148 -7.07 -15.27 1.17
C ILE A 148 -7.70 -14.44 0.04
N ARG A 149 -6.93 -13.55 -0.60
CA ARG A 149 -7.43 -12.73 -1.72
C ARG A 149 -7.75 -13.58 -2.95
N THR A 150 -6.90 -14.56 -3.26
CA THR A 150 -7.14 -15.53 -4.34
C THR A 150 -8.46 -16.26 -4.12
N ALA A 151 -8.68 -16.82 -2.91
CA ALA A 151 -9.94 -17.48 -2.59
C ALA A 151 -11.15 -16.53 -2.71
N LEU A 152 -11.02 -15.30 -2.22
CA LEU A 152 -12.07 -14.28 -2.33
C LEU A 152 -12.46 -13.98 -3.78
N PHE A 153 -11.48 -13.73 -4.66
CA PHE A 153 -11.76 -13.35 -6.04
C PHE A 153 -12.14 -14.53 -6.93
N GLU A 154 -11.71 -15.73 -6.60
CA GLU A 154 -12.10 -16.97 -7.29
C GLU A 154 -13.40 -17.57 -6.75
N GLY A 155 -14.02 -16.96 -5.73
CA GLY A 155 -15.25 -17.45 -5.13
C GLY A 155 -15.10 -18.79 -4.40
N ARG A 156 -13.87 -19.10 -3.93
CA ARG A 156 -13.57 -20.31 -3.17
C ARG A 156 -13.77 -20.08 -1.67
N PRO A 157 -13.95 -21.14 -0.87
CA PRO A 157 -13.94 -21.03 0.59
C PRO A 157 -12.67 -20.32 1.08
N LEU A 158 -12.84 -19.38 2.02
CA LEU A 158 -11.70 -18.68 2.62
C LEU A 158 -10.84 -19.67 3.42
N PRO A 159 -9.50 -19.51 3.44
CA PRO A 159 -8.62 -20.32 4.26
C PRO A 159 -8.97 -20.24 5.75
N ALA A 160 -8.67 -21.29 6.50
CA ALA A 160 -8.74 -21.28 7.97
C ALA A 160 -7.75 -20.25 8.57
N GLY A 161 -7.95 -19.89 9.84
CA GLY A 161 -7.06 -18.94 10.53
C GLY A 161 -7.41 -17.46 10.30
N LEU A 162 -8.59 -17.17 9.76
CA LEU A 162 -9.18 -15.84 9.81
C LEU A 162 -9.93 -15.68 11.14
N PRO A 163 -9.76 -14.54 11.85
CA PRO A 163 -10.67 -14.15 12.92
C PRO A 163 -12.11 -14.15 12.40
N GLN A 164 -13.07 -14.58 13.22
CA GLN A 164 -14.47 -14.74 12.82
C GLN A 164 -15.04 -13.42 12.30
N THR A 165 -14.71 -12.32 12.97
CA THR A 165 -15.09 -10.95 12.58
C THR A 165 -14.62 -10.59 11.18
N VAL A 166 -13.38 -10.96 10.82
CA VAL A 166 -12.81 -10.72 9.49
C VAL A 166 -13.50 -11.60 8.44
N ALA A 167 -13.68 -12.90 8.72
CA ALA A 167 -14.33 -13.83 7.80
C ALA A 167 -15.75 -13.36 7.44
N LEU A 168 -16.54 -12.93 8.43
CA LEU A 168 -17.88 -12.39 8.22
C LEU A 168 -17.86 -11.10 7.39
N ALA A 169 -16.89 -10.20 7.62
CA ALA A 169 -16.76 -8.98 6.84
C ALA A 169 -16.39 -9.26 5.38
N LEU A 170 -15.48 -10.20 5.13
CA LEU A 170 -15.12 -10.62 3.76
C LEU A 170 -16.32 -11.27 3.05
N ALA A 171 -17.11 -12.07 3.74
CA ALA A 171 -18.35 -12.64 3.18
C ALA A 171 -19.37 -11.55 2.80
N ARG A 172 -19.44 -10.45 3.55
CA ARG A 172 -20.26 -9.28 3.16
C ARG A 172 -19.65 -8.54 1.98
N PHE A 173 -18.34 -8.29 2.01
CA PHE A 173 -17.60 -7.61 0.96
C PHE A 173 -17.74 -8.32 -0.39
N ALA A 174 -17.70 -9.66 -0.40
CA ALA A 174 -17.88 -10.50 -1.59
C ALA A 174 -19.19 -10.22 -2.36
N ARG A 175 -20.21 -9.66 -1.70
CA ARG A 175 -21.52 -9.33 -2.28
C ARG A 175 -21.63 -7.88 -2.76
N THR A 176 -20.55 -7.11 -2.71
CA THR A 176 -20.56 -5.69 -3.09
C THR A 176 -20.23 -5.49 -4.57
N PRO A 177 -20.71 -4.40 -5.20
CA PRO A 177 -20.27 -4.01 -6.54
C PRO A 177 -18.76 -3.80 -6.65
N THR A 178 -18.12 -3.31 -5.57
CA THR A 178 -16.67 -3.16 -5.47
C THR A 178 -15.96 -4.50 -5.64
N CYS A 179 -16.38 -5.55 -4.91
CA CYS A 179 -15.77 -6.87 -5.06
C CYS A 179 -16.03 -7.43 -6.45
N ALA A 180 -17.22 -7.26 -7.02
CA ALA A 180 -17.51 -7.68 -8.39
C ALA A 180 -16.59 -7.01 -9.43
N ARG A 181 -16.27 -5.71 -9.26
CA ARG A 181 -15.27 -5.01 -10.08
C ARG A 181 -13.89 -5.62 -9.90
N LEU A 182 -13.45 -5.86 -8.67
CA LEU A 182 -12.14 -6.44 -8.37
C LEU A 182 -12.00 -7.88 -8.86
N THR A 183 -13.07 -8.68 -8.88
CA THR A 183 -13.06 -10.02 -9.48
C THR A 183 -12.84 -9.96 -10.99
N ARG A 184 -13.42 -8.97 -11.70
CA ARG A 184 -13.11 -8.75 -13.13
C ARG A 184 -11.67 -8.30 -13.34
N GLU A 185 -11.17 -7.41 -12.49
CA GLU A 185 -9.76 -6.99 -12.50
C GLU A 185 -8.82 -8.18 -12.26
N TRP A 186 -9.16 -9.08 -11.33
CA TRP A 186 -8.41 -10.31 -11.06
C TRP A 186 -8.30 -11.19 -12.31
N ALA A 187 -9.43 -11.48 -12.95
CA ALA A 187 -9.42 -12.28 -14.18
C ALA A 187 -8.59 -11.64 -15.29
N ALA A 188 -8.70 -10.32 -15.47
CA ALA A 188 -7.91 -9.57 -16.44
C ALA A 188 -6.41 -9.57 -16.12
N LEU A 189 -6.05 -9.43 -14.85
CA LEU A 189 -4.65 -9.52 -14.40
C LEU A 189 -4.09 -10.91 -14.62
N GLN A 190 -4.84 -11.98 -14.35
CA GLN A 190 -4.39 -13.34 -14.62
C GLN A 190 -4.13 -13.56 -16.13
N ALA A 191 -5.03 -13.07 -16.98
CA ALA A 191 -4.83 -13.11 -18.42
C ALA A 191 -3.59 -12.30 -18.87
N ALA A 192 -3.40 -11.10 -18.31
CA ALA A 192 -2.24 -10.25 -18.62
C ALA A 192 -0.92 -10.89 -18.19
N HIS A 193 -0.84 -11.46 -16.99
CA HIS A 193 0.33 -12.19 -16.52
C HIS A 193 0.64 -13.41 -17.40
N ALA A 194 -0.40 -14.20 -17.76
CA ALA A 194 -0.22 -15.39 -18.59
C ALA A 194 0.26 -15.08 -20.02
N ALA A 195 -0.01 -13.86 -20.52
CA ALA A 195 0.45 -13.40 -21.82
C ALA A 195 1.92 -12.94 -21.83
N LEU A 196 2.54 -12.77 -20.66
CA LEU A 196 3.92 -12.31 -20.54
C LEU A 196 4.88 -13.46 -20.24
N PRO A 197 6.08 -13.50 -20.86
CA PRO A 197 7.13 -14.40 -20.45
C PRO A 197 7.51 -14.21 -18.97
N PRO A 198 7.86 -15.29 -18.23
CA PRO A 198 8.36 -15.17 -16.87
C PRO A 198 9.55 -14.22 -16.75
N GLY A 199 9.55 -13.36 -15.73
CA GLY A 199 10.63 -12.39 -15.50
C GLY A 199 10.61 -11.16 -16.42
N THR A 200 9.55 -10.98 -17.22
CA THR A 200 9.39 -9.77 -18.05
C THR A 200 9.35 -8.52 -17.17
N VAL A 201 10.21 -7.56 -17.51
CA VAL A 201 10.11 -6.16 -17.05
C VAL A 201 9.53 -5.35 -18.21
N LEU A 202 8.49 -4.58 -17.93
CA LEU A 202 7.86 -3.70 -18.90
C LEU A 202 8.43 -2.28 -18.78
N HIS A 203 8.28 -1.52 -19.85
CA HIS A 203 8.54 -0.09 -19.87
C HIS A 203 7.27 0.65 -20.25
N GLU A 204 7.08 1.83 -19.70
CA GLU A 204 5.96 2.71 -20.04
C GLU A 204 6.40 4.17 -20.12
N GLU A 205 5.67 4.92 -20.94
CA GLU A 205 5.82 6.36 -21.07
C GLU A 205 4.55 7.01 -20.53
N ARG A 206 4.71 8.02 -19.67
CA ARG A 206 3.62 8.73 -19.01
C ARG A 206 3.84 10.23 -19.14
N TRP A 207 2.83 10.98 -19.52
CA TRP A 207 2.89 12.43 -19.61
C TRP A 207 2.21 13.06 -18.41
N LEU A 208 2.93 13.95 -17.74
CA LEU A 208 2.37 14.80 -16.70
C LEU A 208 2.27 16.22 -17.25
N TYR A 209 1.05 16.60 -17.62
CA TYR A 209 0.76 17.95 -18.08
C TYR A 209 -0.03 18.71 -17.02
N VAL A 210 0.64 19.69 -16.40
CA VAL A 210 0.06 20.59 -15.40
C VAL A 210 0.17 22.02 -15.91
N THR A 211 -0.95 22.73 -16.02
CA THR A 211 -0.99 24.15 -16.39
C THR A 211 -2.23 24.82 -15.83
N GLY A 212 -2.13 26.09 -15.42
CA GLY A 212 -3.28 26.85 -14.92
C GLY A 212 -4.01 26.22 -13.73
N GLY A 213 -3.28 25.50 -12.85
CA GLY A 213 -3.88 24.79 -11.71
C GLY A 213 -4.68 23.53 -12.08
N GLN A 214 -4.55 23.04 -13.32
CA GLN A 214 -5.19 21.83 -13.82
C GLN A 214 -4.13 20.78 -14.19
N VAL A 215 -4.49 19.51 -14.06
CA VAL A 215 -3.73 18.35 -14.55
C VAL A 215 -4.59 17.56 -15.55
N TRP A 216 -4.00 17.12 -16.65
CA TRP A 216 -4.70 16.32 -17.66
C TRP A 216 -4.62 14.84 -17.31
N LEU A 217 -5.77 14.20 -17.11
CA LEU A 217 -5.89 12.81 -16.69
C LEU A 217 -6.86 12.06 -17.59
N ARG A 218 -6.63 10.76 -17.76
CA ARG A 218 -7.55 9.85 -18.47
C ARG A 218 -8.31 8.97 -17.48
N HIS A 219 -9.47 8.49 -17.88
CA HIS A 219 -10.18 7.45 -17.14
C HIS A 219 -9.93 6.08 -17.77
N ARG A 220 -9.53 5.11 -16.96
CA ARG A 220 -9.29 3.75 -17.42
C ARG A 220 -10.60 3.06 -17.79
N LEU A 221 -10.77 2.73 -19.06
CA LEU A 221 -11.95 2.00 -19.57
C LEU A 221 -11.83 0.48 -19.37
N GLY A 222 -10.59 -0.03 -19.40
CA GLY A 222 -10.30 -1.46 -19.28
C GLY A 222 -10.61 -2.03 -17.89
N PRO A 223 -10.66 -3.37 -17.76
CA PRO A 223 -10.98 -4.03 -16.49
C PRO A 223 -9.92 -3.83 -15.39
N ILE A 224 -8.66 -3.58 -15.77
CA ILE A 224 -7.58 -3.30 -14.83
C ILE A 224 -7.60 -1.81 -14.49
N GLY A 225 -7.91 -1.50 -13.23
CA GLY A 225 -8.04 -0.11 -12.77
C GLY A 225 -9.29 0.60 -13.28
N GLN A 226 -10.35 -0.13 -13.64
CA GLN A 226 -11.55 0.44 -14.28
C GLN A 226 -12.09 1.67 -13.50
N GLY A 227 -12.22 2.79 -14.21
CA GLY A 227 -12.73 4.07 -13.72
C GLY A 227 -11.71 4.94 -13.00
N LEU A 228 -10.52 4.41 -12.68
CA LEU A 228 -9.45 5.19 -12.05
C LEU A 228 -8.83 6.17 -13.04
N TRP A 229 -8.29 7.26 -12.49
CA TRP A 229 -7.45 8.20 -13.19
C TRP A 229 -6.08 7.62 -13.51
N GLU A 230 -5.56 7.95 -14.68
CA GLU A 230 -4.20 7.68 -15.07
C GLU A 230 -3.58 8.89 -15.79
N LEU A 231 -2.25 8.94 -15.78
CA LEU A 231 -1.53 9.87 -16.64
C LEU A 231 -1.65 9.40 -18.10
N PRO A 232 -1.89 10.31 -19.07
CA PRO A 232 -1.82 10.00 -20.49
C PRO A 232 -0.52 9.27 -20.83
N GLY A 233 -0.57 8.25 -21.68
CA GLY A 233 0.61 7.48 -22.03
C GLY A 233 0.32 6.09 -22.58
N GLN A 234 1.38 5.29 -22.67
CA GLN A 234 1.33 3.93 -23.21
C GLN A 234 2.24 2.98 -22.44
N VAL A 235 1.87 1.70 -22.38
CA VAL A 235 2.78 0.62 -21.98
C VAL A 235 3.40 0.06 -23.26
N LEU A 236 4.72 -0.03 -23.30
CA LEU A 236 5.44 -0.52 -24.47
C LEU A 236 5.34 -2.05 -24.57
N LYS A 237 5.60 -2.58 -25.77
CA LYS A 237 5.58 -4.03 -25.98
C LYS A 237 6.74 -4.68 -25.20
N PRO A 238 6.59 -5.93 -24.73
CA PRO A 238 7.66 -6.66 -24.07
C PRO A 238 8.97 -6.62 -24.87
N GLY A 239 10.08 -6.31 -24.19
CA GLY A 239 11.41 -6.17 -24.81
C GLY A 239 11.72 -4.77 -25.37
N GLN A 240 10.75 -3.86 -25.43
CA GLN A 240 11.02 -2.45 -25.73
C GLN A 240 11.41 -1.68 -24.47
N VAL A 241 12.29 -0.70 -24.65
CA VAL A 241 12.77 0.20 -23.59
C VAL A 241 12.28 1.60 -23.92
N ALA A 242 11.64 2.25 -22.94
CA ALA A 242 11.19 3.64 -23.08
C ALA A 242 12.40 4.58 -23.17
N ALA A 243 12.31 5.60 -24.02
CA ALA A 243 13.31 6.65 -24.05
C ALA A 243 13.31 7.40 -22.69
N PRO A 244 14.48 7.88 -22.21
CA PRO A 244 14.53 8.64 -20.96
C PRO A 244 13.58 9.84 -20.98
N GLY A 245 12.71 9.92 -19.98
CA GLY A 245 11.87 11.08 -19.71
C GLY A 245 12.56 12.08 -18.77
N ASP A 246 11.77 13.04 -18.28
CA ASP A 246 12.21 14.00 -17.27
C ASP A 246 12.35 13.37 -15.88
N ALA A 247 11.63 12.29 -15.59
CA ALA A 247 11.75 11.53 -14.35
C ALA A 247 11.56 10.02 -14.55
N ASN A 248 12.27 9.23 -13.74
CA ASN A 248 12.25 7.77 -13.78
C ASN A 248 11.63 7.18 -12.51
N PHE A 249 10.67 6.27 -12.65
CA PHE A 249 10.05 5.53 -11.55
C PHE A 249 10.18 4.03 -11.80
N ASP A 250 11.07 3.38 -11.05
CA ASP A 250 11.43 1.96 -11.21
C ASP A 250 11.28 1.19 -9.89
N HIS A 251 10.16 1.40 -9.19
CA HIS A 251 9.89 0.61 -8.00
C HIS A 251 9.15 -0.67 -8.39
N PRO A 252 9.66 -1.88 -8.04
CA PRO A 252 9.09 -3.15 -8.53
C PRO A 252 7.65 -3.42 -8.07
N ALA A 253 7.19 -2.72 -7.02
CA ALA A 253 5.84 -2.85 -6.49
C ALA A 253 4.82 -1.86 -7.07
N ARG A 254 5.21 -0.95 -7.98
CA ARG A 254 4.35 0.14 -8.49
C ARG A 254 3.21 -0.35 -9.37
N ALA A 255 3.50 -1.31 -10.23
CA ALA A 255 2.55 -1.84 -11.20
C ALA A 255 1.95 -3.20 -10.78
N LEU A 256 0.74 -3.49 -11.26
CA LEU A 256 -0.02 -4.69 -10.93
C LEU A 256 0.27 -5.89 -11.85
N VAL A 257 0.65 -5.64 -13.11
CA VAL A 257 0.81 -6.68 -14.15
C VAL A 257 2.22 -7.28 -14.18
N ALA A 258 3.24 -6.47 -14.05
CA ALA A 258 4.64 -6.87 -14.04
C ALA A 258 5.45 -5.74 -13.42
N PRO A 259 6.70 -5.97 -12.98
CA PRO A 259 7.62 -4.86 -12.74
C PRO A 259 7.67 -3.98 -13.99
N THR A 260 7.40 -2.68 -13.83
CA THR A 260 7.29 -1.73 -14.94
C THR A 260 8.06 -0.47 -14.61
N VAL A 261 9.03 -0.11 -15.46
CA VAL A 261 9.75 1.15 -15.41
C VAL A 261 8.93 2.24 -16.10
N ALA A 262 8.58 3.31 -15.39
CA ALA A 262 7.94 4.48 -15.99
C ALA A 262 8.94 5.59 -16.27
N GLN A 263 8.95 6.04 -17.52
CA GLN A 263 9.56 7.29 -17.93
C GLN A 263 8.46 8.35 -17.98
N VAL A 264 8.57 9.36 -17.12
CA VAL A 264 7.60 10.44 -17.02
C VAL A 264 8.12 11.66 -17.78
N ILE A 265 7.29 12.21 -18.66
CA ILE A 265 7.60 13.34 -19.52
C ILE A 265 6.70 14.51 -19.10
N LEU A 266 7.30 15.67 -18.85
CA LEU A 266 6.60 16.89 -18.46
C LEU A 266 6.13 17.66 -19.70
N GLY A 267 4.89 18.12 -19.66
CA GLY A 267 4.30 18.88 -20.75
C GLY A 267 3.20 18.12 -21.50
N PRO A 268 2.66 18.71 -22.57
CA PRO A 268 1.50 18.17 -23.26
C PRO A 268 1.81 16.82 -23.92
N PRO A 269 0.93 15.81 -23.81
CA PRO A 269 1.12 14.54 -24.50
C PRO A 269 0.97 14.67 -26.02
N PRO A 270 1.58 13.76 -26.81
CA PRO A 270 1.29 13.59 -28.24
C PRO A 270 -0.20 13.43 -28.50
N ALA A 271 -0.69 13.95 -29.64
CA ALA A 271 -2.13 14.00 -29.94
C ALA A 271 -2.83 12.62 -29.94
N ASP A 272 -2.11 11.56 -30.31
CA ASP A 272 -2.58 10.17 -30.28
C ASP A 272 -2.66 9.58 -28.86
N LEU A 273 -1.90 10.13 -27.91
CA LEU A 273 -1.88 9.73 -26.50
C LEU A 273 -2.74 10.63 -25.59
N VAL A 274 -3.09 11.84 -26.05
CA VAL A 274 -4.09 12.70 -25.39
C VAL A 274 -5.41 11.94 -25.22
N GLY A 275 -5.87 11.29 -26.29
CA GLY A 275 -7.10 10.48 -26.28
C GLY A 275 -8.29 11.24 -25.67
N ASP A 276 -8.89 10.64 -24.64
CA ASP A 276 -10.00 11.14 -23.84
C ASP A 276 -9.55 11.86 -22.54
N ALA A 277 -8.32 12.37 -22.49
CA ALA A 277 -7.83 13.10 -21.33
C ALA A 277 -8.64 14.38 -21.09
N VAL A 278 -9.03 14.58 -19.83
CA VAL A 278 -9.78 15.75 -19.38
C VAL A 278 -8.98 16.52 -18.34
N PRO A 279 -9.07 17.85 -18.31
CA PRO A 279 -8.49 18.64 -17.23
C PRO A 279 -9.23 18.36 -15.92
N VAL A 280 -8.46 18.16 -14.85
CA VAL A 280 -8.92 18.01 -13.48
C VAL A 280 -8.18 19.05 -12.63
N SER A 281 -8.85 19.65 -11.65
CA SER A 281 -8.16 20.53 -10.69
C SER A 281 -7.00 19.79 -10.03
N LEU A 282 -5.82 20.41 -10.03
CA LEU A 282 -4.63 19.83 -9.39
C LEU A 282 -4.86 19.58 -7.90
N GLU A 283 -5.52 20.51 -7.21
CA GLU A 283 -5.91 20.37 -5.80
C GLU A 283 -6.81 19.15 -5.60
N THR A 284 -7.87 19.02 -6.40
CA THR A 284 -8.78 17.87 -6.32
C THR A 284 -8.05 16.55 -6.58
N ALA A 285 -7.14 16.52 -7.56
CA ALA A 285 -6.34 15.35 -7.85
C ALA A 285 -5.45 14.95 -6.65
N LEU A 286 -4.76 15.91 -6.03
CA LEU A 286 -3.89 15.67 -4.88
C LEU A 286 -4.66 15.23 -3.61
N GLU A 287 -5.85 15.78 -3.38
CA GLU A 287 -6.72 15.40 -2.26
C GLU A 287 -7.31 13.98 -2.37
N HIS A 288 -7.36 13.44 -3.59
CA HIS A 288 -8.01 12.16 -3.90
C HIS A 288 -7.04 11.12 -4.49
N PRO A 289 -5.93 10.79 -3.82
CA PRO A 289 -4.90 9.91 -4.38
C PRO A 289 -5.41 8.50 -4.66
N ARG A 290 -6.45 8.05 -3.96
CA ARG A 290 -7.10 6.75 -4.15
C ARG A 290 -7.97 6.66 -5.42
N LEU A 291 -8.08 7.74 -6.18
CA LEU A 291 -8.71 7.73 -7.50
C LEU A 291 -7.70 7.43 -8.61
N PHE A 292 -6.39 7.40 -8.32
CA PHE A 292 -5.37 7.08 -9.29
C PHE A 292 -5.11 5.58 -9.43
N HIS A 293 -4.88 5.16 -10.66
CA HIS A 293 -4.35 3.84 -10.96
C HIS A 293 -2.90 3.75 -10.52
N GLU A 294 -2.57 2.66 -9.83
CA GLU A 294 -1.19 2.35 -9.42
C GLU A 294 -0.54 3.50 -8.65
N ASP A 295 0.61 3.99 -9.09
CA ASP A 295 1.37 5.05 -8.45
C ASP A 295 1.22 6.41 -9.15
N ALA A 296 0.30 6.55 -10.11
CA ALA A 296 0.13 7.81 -10.85
C ALA A 296 -0.14 9.03 -9.93
N GLY A 297 -0.85 8.83 -8.82
CA GLY A 297 -1.04 9.86 -7.80
C GLY A 297 0.24 10.19 -7.02
N VAL A 298 1.14 9.23 -6.82
CA VAL A 298 2.46 9.45 -6.20
C VAL A 298 3.37 10.21 -7.16
N ILE A 299 3.37 9.85 -8.45
CA ILE A 299 4.10 10.57 -9.50
C ILE A 299 3.64 12.04 -9.53
N LEU A 300 2.32 12.28 -9.54
CA LEU A 300 1.75 13.62 -9.51
C LEU A 300 2.22 14.41 -8.29
N ALA A 301 2.06 13.86 -7.09
CA ALA A 301 2.46 14.52 -5.85
C ALA A 301 3.95 14.87 -5.86
N ARG A 302 4.81 13.92 -6.22
CA ARG A 302 6.27 14.12 -6.25
C ARG A 302 6.70 15.19 -7.24
N LEU A 303 6.25 15.09 -8.49
CA LEU A 303 6.69 16.01 -9.55
C LEU A 303 6.05 17.39 -9.47
N THR A 304 5.05 17.57 -8.60
CA THR A 304 4.46 18.89 -8.29
C THR A 304 4.86 19.44 -6.93
N GLY A 305 5.72 18.73 -6.16
CA GLY A 305 6.19 19.20 -4.85
C GLY A 305 5.17 19.08 -3.71
N HIS A 306 4.18 18.20 -3.84
CA HIS A 306 3.12 17.95 -2.84
C HIS A 306 3.26 16.58 -2.17
N ASP A 307 4.45 16.01 -2.21
CA ASP A 307 4.76 14.78 -1.48
C ASP A 307 5.25 15.08 -0.04
N GLY A 308 5.41 16.34 0.38
CA GLY A 308 5.76 16.70 1.77
C GLY A 308 4.64 16.55 2.79
#